data_AF-A0A4R4LT82-F1
#
_entry.id   AF-A0A4R4LT82-F1
#
_cell.length_a   1.000
_cell.length_b   1.000
_cell.length_c   1.000
_cell.angle_alpha   90.00
_cell.angle_beta   90.00
_cell.angle_gamma   90.00
#
_symmetry.space_group_name_H-M   'P 1'
#
loop_
_entity.id
_entity.type
_entity.pdbx_description
1 polymer ?
#
loop_
_entity_poly.entity_id
_entity_poly.type
_entity_poly.pdbx_seq_one_letter_code
_entity_poly.pdbx_strand_id
1 'polypeptide(L)'
;IWDDLVVLMAAGVRAGRIDTVRPEHMPEAMGRPPRVDGHGGEVYVYRRAGLPCLVCGSEVRTVELAARNLFWCPGCQPPAV
;
A
#
# COMPACT_ATOMS: atom_id res chain seq x y z
N ILE A 1 -2.77 -12.88 -6.87
CA ILE A 1 -1.48 -12.52 -6.22
C ILE A 1 -0.33 -12.61 -7.21
N TRP A 2 -0.08 -13.78 -7.82
CA TRP A 2 1.06 -13.96 -8.74
C TRP A 2 1.14 -12.91 -9.86
N ASP A 3 0.05 -12.70 -10.59
CA ASP A 3 0.02 -11.75 -11.71
C ASP A 3 0.37 -10.31 -11.30
N ASP A 4 -0.08 -9.90 -10.11
CA ASP A 4 0.21 -8.57 -9.55
C ASP A 4 1.69 -8.45 -9.18
N LEU A 5 2.27 -9.50 -8.56
CA LEU A 5 3.68 -9.53 -8.19
C LEU A 5 4.61 -9.48 -9.42
N VAL A 6 4.29 -10.19 -10.51
CA VAL A 6 5.09 -10.16 -11.74
C VAL A 6 5.21 -8.73 -12.27
N VAL A 7 4.11 -7.99 -12.29
CA VAL A 7 4.09 -6.59 -12.75
C VAL A 7 4.83 -5.67 -11.79
N LEU A 8 4.52 -5.76 -10.48
CA LEU A 8 5.09 -4.87 -9.46
C LEU A 8 6.59 -5.07 -9.27
N MET A 9 7.09 -6.31 -9.32
CA MET A 9 8.53 -6.59 -9.20
C MET A 9 9.31 -5.98 -10.37
N ALA A 10 8.81 -6.13 -11.61
CA ALA A 10 9.45 -5.54 -12.78
C ALA A 10 9.41 -4.01 -12.73
N ALA A 11 8.30 -3.43 -12.25
CA ALA A 11 8.19 -1.98 -12.04
C ALA A 11 9.17 -1.47 -10.98
N GLY A 12 9.29 -2.17 -9.86
CA GLY A 12 10.20 -1.81 -8.76
C GLY A 12 11.67 -1.83 -9.18
N VAL A 13 12.07 -2.83 -9.97
CA VAL A 13 13.44 -2.90 -10.55
C VAL A 13 13.72 -1.69 -11.45
N ARG A 14 12.78 -1.32 -12.34
CA ARG A 14 12.95 -0.17 -13.23
C ARG A 14 13.00 1.16 -12.48
N ALA A 15 12.20 1.31 -11.42
CA ALA A 15 12.10 2.55 -10.66
C ALA A 15 13.14 2.69 -9.54
N GLY A 16 13.83 1.59 -9.19
CA GLY A 16 14.76 1.54 -8.05
C GLY A 16 14.10 1.71 -6.69
N ARG A 17 12.77 1.53 -6.60
CA ARG A 17 11.95 1.72 -5.39
C ARG A 17 10.65 0.94 -5.49
N ILE A 18 10.01 0.68 -4.35
CA ILE A 18 8.73 -0.04 -4.28
C ILE A 18 7.59 0.98 -4.25
N ASP A 19 6.90 1.11 -5.38
CA ASP A 19 5.62 1.82 -5.49
C ASP A 19 4.53 0.78 -5.76
N THR A 20 3.49 0.76 -4.93
CA THR A 20 2.35 -0.16 -5.13
C THR A 20 1.06 0.58 -5.50
N VAL A 21 1.03 1.91 -5.33
CA VAL A 21 -0.15 2.73 -5.61
C VAL A 21 -0.34 2.84 -7.13
N ARG A 22 -1.55 2.54 -7.60
CA ARG A 22 -1.93 2.66 -9.02
C ARG A 22 -2.13 4.13 -9.39
N PRO A 23 -1.98 4.52 -10.68
CA PRO A 23 -2.08 5.92 -11.11
C PRO A 23 -3.34 6.64 -10.63
N GLU A 24 -4.49 5.97 -10.61
CA GLU A 24 -5.77 6.52 -10.14
C GLU A 24 -5.82 6.85 -8.64
N HIS A 25 -4.89 6.31 -7.85
CA HIS A 25 -4.79 6.54 -6.40
C HIS A 25 -3.56 7.36 -6.00
N MET A 26 -2.85 7.91 -6.98
CA MET A 26 -1.68 8.77 -6.76
C MET A 26 -2.08 10.11 -6.11
N PRO A 27 -1.13 10.80 -5.44
CA PRO A 27 -1.40 12.07 -4.78
C PRO A 27 -2.11 13.09 -5.68
N GLU A 28 -1.64 13.24 -6.91
CA GLU A 28 -2.15 14.19 -7.90
C GLU A 28 -3.57 13.83 -8.34
N ALA A 29 -3.85 12.54 -8.55
CA ALA A 29 -5.16 12.05 -8.97
C ALA A 29 -6.23 12.20 -7.87
N MET A 30 -5.81 12.08 -6.60
CA MET A 30 -6.71 12.18 -5.45
C MET A 30 -6.73 13.57 -4.79
N GLY A 31 -5.91 14.52 -5.25
CA GLY A 31 -5.79 15.84 -4.62
C GLY A 31 -5.26 15.79 -3.19
N ARG A 32 -4.39 14.82 -2.87
CA ARG A 32 -3.78 14.66 -1.53
C ARG A 32 -2.29 14.98 -1.57
N PRO A 33 -1.66 15.34 -0.43
CA PRO A 33 -0.20 15.45 -0.39
C PRO A 33 0.48 14.08 -0.63
N PRO A 34 1.68 14.08 -1.23
CA PRO A 34 2.53 12.89 -1.31
C PRO A 34 2.90 12.37 0.08
N ARG A 35 3.21 11.07 0.14
CA ARG A 35 3.71 10.42 1.34
C ARG A 35 5.11 10.95 1.69
N VAL A 36 5.31 11.32 2.95
CA VAL A 36 6.62 11.67 3.50
C VAL A 36 7.11 10.55 4.42
N ASP A 37 7.97 9.66 3.89
CA ASP A 37 8.56 8.55 4.63
C ASP A 37 10.00 8.30 4.15
N GLY A 38 10.92 8.06 5.08
CA GLY A 38 12.34 7.81 4.77
C GLY A 38 12.60 6.52 3.98
N HIS A 39 11.62 5.61 3.92
CA HIS A 39 11.68 4.41 3.09
C HIS A 39 11.15 4.65 1.66
N GLY A 40 10.67 5.86 1.38
CA GLY A 40 10.18 6.28 0.07
C GLY A 40 8.91 5.56 -0.39
N GLY A 41 8.51 5.92 -1.61
CA GLY A 41 7.47 5.27 -2.40
C GLY A 41 6.03 5.52 -1.96
N GLU A 42 5.11 5.44 -2.93
CA GLU A 42 3.67 5.47 -2.68
C GLU A 42 3.16 4.03 -2.49
N VAL A 43 2.65 3.73 -1.29
CA VAL A 43 2.23 2.38 -0.88
C VAL A 43 0.80 2.37 -0.34
N TYR A 44 0.08 1.26 -0.54
CA TYR A 44 -1.33 1.17 -0.10
C TYR A 44 -1.51 1.02 1.41
N VAL A 45 -0.70 0.19 2.09
CA VAL A 45 -0.94 -0.17 3.50
C VAL A 45 0.31 -0.10 4.39
N TYR A 46 1.50 -0.37 3.86
CA TYR A 46 2.73 -0.43 4.64
C TYR A 46 2.98 0.89 5.37
N ARG A 47 3.13 0.84 6.70
CA ARG A 47 3.29 2.02 7.57
C ARG A 47 2.25 3.12 7.29
N ARG A 48 1.00 2.73 7.03
CA ARG A 48 -0.17 3.63 6.95
C ARG A 48 -1.23 3.29 7.99
N ALA A 49 -0.87 2.57 9.06
CA ALA A 49 -1.82 2.20 10.12
C ALA A 49 -2.52 3.45 10.68
N GLY A 50 -3.84 3.38 10.89
CA GLY A 50 -4.66 4.50 11.35
C GLY A 50 -5.07 5.49 10.25
N LEU A 51 -4.48 5.42 9.04
CA LEU A 51 -4.86 6.25 7.91
C LEU A 51 -5.96 5.59 7.06
N PRO A 52 -6.78 6.37 6.34
CA PRO A 52 -7.78 5.83 5.43
C PRO A 52 -7.14 5.09 4.25
N CYS A 53 -7.72 3.96 3.86
CA CYS A 53 -7.38 3.23 2.64
C CYS A 53 -7.60 4.13 1.42
N LEU A 54 -6.65 4.16 0.49
CA LEU A 54 -6.73 4.98 -0.73
C LEU A 54 -7.81 4.48 -1.71
N VAL A 55 -8.34 3.27 -1.50
CA VAL A 55 -9.34 2.65 -2.37
C VAL A 55 -10.74 2.77 -1.78
N CYS A 56 -10.95 2.31 -0.54
CA CYS A 56 -12.29 2.21 0.06
C CYS A 56 -12.52 3.12 1.29
N GLY A 57 -11.51 3.89 1.70
CA GLY A 57 -11.60 4.78 2.87
C GLY A 57 -11.56 4.10 4.25
N SER A 58 -11.71 2.78 4.33
CA SER A 58 -11.59 2.04 5.61
C SER A 58 -10.21 2.24 6.25
N GLU A 59 -10.15 2.30 7.58
CA GLU A 59 -8.88 2.47 8.29
C GLU A 59 -7.94 1.27 8.06
N VAL A 60 -6.69 1.56 7.69
CA VAL A 60 -5.63 0.56 7.56
C VAL A 60 -5.24 0.06 8.96
N ARG A 61 -5.23 -1.27 9.11
CA ARG A 61 -4.91 -1.97 10.36
C ARG A 61 -3.46 -2.46 10.36
N THR A 62 -2.95 -2.73 11.57
CA THR A 62 -1.65 -3.37 11.78
C THR A 62 -1.74 -4.42 12.89
N VAL A 63 -0.95 -5.48 12.77
CA VAL A 63 -0.76 -6.50 13.81
C VAL A 63 0.67 -7.01 13.75
N GLU A 64 1.23 -7.41 14.89
CA GLU A 64 2.47 -8.18 14.88
C GLU A 64 2.16 -9.65 14.60
N LEU A 65 2.81 -10.21 13.58
CA LEU A 65 2.73 -11.62 13.21
C LEU A 65 4.15 -12.16 13.06
N ALA A 66 4.52 -13.13 13.92
CA ALA A 66 5.85 -13.76 13.90
C ALA A 66 7.01 -12.74 13.88
N ALA A 67 6.98 -11.76 14.81
CA ALA A 67 7.97 -10.68 14.93
C ALA A 67 8.09 -9.77 13.69
N ARG A 68 7.01 -9.64 12.91
CA ARG A 68 6.90 -8.71 11.78
C ARG A 68 5.58 -7.94 11.85
N ASN A 69 5.60 -6.67 11.48
CA ASN A 69 4.36 -5.90 11.33
C ASN A 69 3.67 -6.27 10.01
N LEU A 70 2.44 -6.74 10.10
CA LEU A 70 1.53 -6.93 8.98
C LEU A 70 0.58 -5.74 8.90
N PHE A 71 0.46 -5.13 7.72
CA PHE A 71 -0.47 -4.03 7.46
C PHE A 71 -1.49 -4.46 6.40
N TRP A 72 -2.77 -4.14 6.61
CA TRP A 72 -3.83 -4.46 5.64
C TRP A 72 -5.01 -3.50 5.74
N CYS A 73 -5.83 -3.43 4.69
CA CYS A 73 -7.14 -2.79 4.73
C CYS A 73 -8.23 -3.85 4.88
N PRO A 74 -9.05 -3.87 5.96
CA PRO A 74 -10.07 -4.90 6.15
C PRO A 74 -11.23 -4.82 5.12
N GLY A 75 -11.43 -3.65 4.49
CA GLY A 75 -12.44 -3.49 3.44
C GLY A 75 -12.01 -4.08 2.09
N CYS A 76 -10.74 -3.90 1.71
CA CYS A 76 -10.22 -4.43 0.43
C CYS A 76 -9.63 -5.84 0.57
N GLN A 77 -9.17 -6.22 1.76
CA GLN A 77 -8.55 -7.51 2.07
C GLN A 77 -9.33 -8.11 3.25
N PRO A 78 -10.57 -8.57 3.02
CA PRO A 78 -11.35 -9.21 4.07
C PRO A 78 -10.64 -10.47 4.56
N PRO A 79 -10.85 -10.88 5.82
CA PRO A 79 -10.36 -12.17 6.29
C PRO A 79 -10.89 -13.29 5.39
N ALA A 80 -10.07 -14.33 5.19
CA ALA A 80 -10.54 -15.54 4.56
C ALA A 80 -11.66 -16.12 5.44
N VAL A 81 -12.84 -16.28 4.84
CA VAL A 81 -13.97 -17.02 5.41
C VAL A 81 -13.71 -18.51 5.33
#